data_AF-V4XUZ5-F1
#
_entry.id   AF-V4XUZ5-F1
#
_cell.length_a   1.000
_cell.length_b   1.000
_cell.length_c   1.000
_cell.angle_alpha   90.00
_cell.angle_beta   90.00
_cell.angle_gamma   90.00
#
_symmetry.space_group_name_H-M   'P 1'
#
loop_
_entity.id
_entity.type
_entity.pdbx_description
1 polymer ?
#
loop_
_entity_poly.entity_id
_entity_poly.type
_entity_poly.pdbx_seq_one_letter_code
_entity_poly.pdbx_strand_id
1 'polypeptide(L)'
;MADRVADGVTLVKVECDESVVERRIRRRDGISDADFDIHLRFKRSFDRIDAGGDRSDRVWVDVVVVDNSGDETETFAQVDAVFG
;
A
#
# COMPACT_ATOMS: atom_id res chain seq x y z
N MET A 1 -6.90 -35.14 1.22
CA MET A 1 -6.02 -34.20 1.95
C MET A 1 -6.49 -32.82 1.55
N ALA A 2 -7.28 -32.15 2.40
CA ALA A 2 -7.81 -30.83 2.06
C ALA A 2 -6.65 -29.82 2.12
N ASP A 3 -6.43 -29.09 1.03
CA ASP A 3 -5.51 -27.95 1.00
C ASP A 3 -6.03 -26.92 2.01
N ARG A 4 -5.19 -26.53 2.98
CA ARG A 4 -5.56 -25.45 3.90
C ARG A 4 -5.46 -24.14 3.12
N VAL A 5 -6.60 -23.57 2.77
CA VAL A 5 -6.69 -22.22 2.19
C VAL A 5 -7.07 -21.25 3.31
N ALA A 6 -6.51 -20.04 3.28
CA ALA A 6 -6.87 -19.02 4.26
C ALA A 6 -8.32 -18.57 4.04
N ASP A 7 -9.07 -18.41 5.14
CA ASP A 7 -10.45 -17.92 5.10
C ASP A 7 -10.53 -16.43 4.71
N GLY A 8 -9.43 -15.70 4.81
CA GLY A 8 -9.33 -14.30 4.43
C GLY A 8 -7.88 -13.80 4.31
N VAL A 9 -7.73 -12.61 3.75
CA VAL A 9 -6.46 -11.88 3.62
C VAL A 9 -6.68 -10.41 3.94
N THR A 10 -5.65 -9.77 4.48
CA THR A 10 -5.62 -8.32 4.67
C THR A 10 -4.58 -7.73 3.72
N LEU A 11 -5.02 -6.82 2.85
CA LEU A 11 -4.16 -6.03 1.97
C LEU A 11 -3.81 -4.72 2.66
N VAL A 12 -2.52 -4.43 2.75
CA VAL A 12 -2.02 -3.13 3.22
C VAL A 12 -1.77 -2.25 2.01
N LYS A 13 -2.61 -1.24 1.81
CA LYS A 13 -2.41 -0.20 0.81
C LYS A 13 -1.53 0.89 1.43
N VAL A 14 -0.29 0.98 0.98
CA VAL A 14 0.63 2.03 1.44
C VAL A 14 0.43 3.27 0.58
N GLU A 15 0.03 4.36 1.21
CA GLU A 15 -0.14 5.66 0.58
C GLU A 15 0.93 6.64 1.11
N CYS A 16 1.28 7.61 0.28
CA CYS A 16 2.24 8.64 0.64
C CYS A 16 1.80 9.93 -0.04
N ASP A 17 1.93 11.05 0.67
CA ASP A 17 1.64 12.36 0.14
C ASP A 17 2.47 12.64 -1.11
N GLU A 18 1.81 13.12 -2.16
CA GLU A 18 2.40 13.32 -3.48
C GLU A 18 3.60 14.27 -3.43
N SER A 19 3.58 15.30 -2.57
CA SER A 19 4.71 16.22 -2.42
C SER A 19 5.91 15.56 -1.74
N VAL A 20 5.67 14.62 -0.83
CA VAL A 20 6.72 13.82 -0.18
C VAL A 20 7.33 12.85 -1.19
N VAL A 21 6.50 12.18 -1.99
CA VAL A 21 6.95 11.26 -3.05
C VAL A 21 7.80 12.00 -4.08
N GLU A 22 7.32 13.12 -4.61
CA GLU A 22 8.04 13.92 -5.61
C GLU A 22 9.42 14.33 -5.09
N ARG A 23 9.49 14.80 -3.84
CA ARG A 23 10.75 15.15 -3.19
C ARG A 23 11.69 13.96 -3.02
N ARG A 24 11.17 12.77 -2.67
CA ARG A 24 11.97 11.54 -2.49
C ARG A 24 12.50 11.01 -3.82
N ILE A 25 11.70 11.04 -4.88
CA ILE A 25 12.11 10.62 -6.24
C ILE A 25 13.22 11.54 -6.75
N ARG A 26 13.08 12.87 -6.61
CA ARG A 26 14.13 13.83 -7.02
C ARG A 26 15.46 13.65 -6.30
N ARG A 27 15.44 13.15 -5.05
CA ARG A 27 16.65 12.89 -4.24
C ARG A 27 17.25 11.52 -4.49
N ARG A 28 16.63 10.69 -5.33
CA ARG A 28 17.11 9.35 -5.61
C ARG A 28 18.24 9.45 -6.63
N ASP A 29 19.48 9.47 -6.15
CA ASP A 29 20.67 9.48 -7.01
C ASP A 29 20.78 8.19 -7.84
N GLY A 30 20.08 8.13 -8.98
CA GLY A 30 20.22 7.09 -10.00
C GLY A 30 19.71 5.69 -9.61
N ILE A 31 18.95 5.54 -8.52
CA ILE A 31 18.39 4.23 -8.11
C ILE A 31 17.22 3.81 -9.02
N SER A 32 16.55 4.77 -9.67
CA SER A 32 15.43 4.51 -10.60
C SER A 32 15.24 5.68 -11.56
N ASP A 33 15.14 5.37 -12.86
CA ASP A 33 14.83 6.35 -13.92
C ASP A 33 13.33 6.71 -14.00
N ALA A 34 12.52 6.25 -13.04
CA ALA A 34 11.11 6.56 -12.98
C ALA A 34 10.89 7.96 -12.40
N ASP A 35 10.58 8.92 -13.27
CA ASP A 35 10.16 10.26 -12.87
C ASP A 35 8.78 10.24 -12.17
N PHE A 36 8.44 11.35 -11.52
CA PHE A 36 7.21 11.51 -10.76
C PHE A 36 5.93 11.24 -11.60
N ASP A 37 5.91 11.60 -12.89
CA ASP A 37 4.78 11.31 -13.77
C ASP A 37 4.54 9.80 -13.98
N ILE A 38 5.62 9.02 -14.04
CA ILE A 38 5.54 7.55 -14.14
C ILE A 38 4.98 6.98 -12.85
N HIS A 39 5.43 7.49 -11.69
CA HIS A 39 4.87 7.14 -10.40
C HIS A 39 3.35 7.40 -10.34
N LEU A 40 2.90 8.60 -10.72
CA LEU A 40 1.47 8.95 -10.72
C LEU A 40 0.64 8.04 -11.62
N ARG A 41 1.18 7.63 -12.78
CA ARG A 41 0.50 6.68 -13.67
C ARG A 41 0.26 5.33 -13.00
N PHE A 42 1.24 4.81 -12.27
CA PHE A 42 1.07 3.56 -11.54
C PHE A 42 0.17 3.73 -10.32
N LYS A 43 0.32 4.81 -9.54
CA LYS A 43 -0.55 5.11 -8.38
C LYS A 43 -2.03 5.04 -8.75
N ARG A 44 -2.44 5.68 -9.84
CA ARG A 44 -3.84 5.65 -10.34
C ARG A 44 -4.40 4.26 -10.61
N SER A 45 -3.54 3.27 -10.87
CA SER A 45 -3.99 1.89 -11.08
C SER A 45 -4.40 1.22 -9.76
N PHE A 46 -3.78 1.62 -8.65
CA PHE A 46 -4.04 1.12 -7.30
C PHE A 46 -5.07 1.94 -6.52
N ASP A 47 -5.37 3.18 -6.95
CA ASP A 47 -6.41 4.01 -6.31
C ASP A 47 -7.80 3.35 -6.33
N ARG A 48 -8.04 2.40 -7.24
CA ARG A 48 -9.28 1.58 -7.31
C ARG A 48 -9.41 0.53 -6.19
N ILE A 49 -8.34 0.32 -5.41
CA ILE A 49 -8.38 -0.52 -4.22
C ILE A 49 -8.81 0.38 -3.06
N ASP A 50 -10.12 0.38 -2.80
CA ASP A 50 -10.73 1.16 -1.72
C ASP A 50 -10.64 0.39 -0.39
N ALA A 51 -10.68 1.13 0.72
CA ALA A 51 -10.80 0.54 2.04
C ALA A 51 -12.17 -0.13 2.19
N GLY A 52 -12.18 -1.35 2.76
CA GLY A 52 -13.38 -2.17 2.93
C GLY A 52 -13.41 -3.38 2.01
N GLY A 53 -14.05 -4.45 2.48
CA GLY A 53 -13.96 -5.76 1.84
C GLY A 53 -15.00 -6.04 0.75
N ASP A 54 -14.56 -6.76 -0.29
CA ASP A 54 -15.45 -7.38 -1.28
C ASP A 54 -16.09 -8.64 -0.67
N ARG A 55 -17.43 -8.65 -0.56
CA ARG A 55 -18.20 -9.77 0.01
C ARG A 55 -18.52 -10.85 -1.03
N SER A 56 -17.58 -11.12 -1.93
CA SER A 56 -17.72 -12.18 -2.94
C SER A 56 -17.31 -13.55 -2.38
N ASP A 57 -18.27 -14.16 -1.69
CA ASP A 57 -18.55 -15.57 -1.34
C ASP A 57 -17.46 -16.66 -1.16
N ARG A 58 -16.14 -16.39 -1.20
CA ARG A 58 -15.12 -17.44 -0.92
C ARG A 58 -13.90 -17.05 -0.10
N VAL A 59 -13.39 -15.82 -0.18
CA VAL A 59 -12.25 -15.35 0.64
C VAL A 59 -12.49 -13.89 0.99
N TRP A 60 -12.46 -13.56 2.28
CA TRP A 60 -12.64 -12.20 2.76
C TRP A 60 -11.36 -11.40 2.51
N VAL A 61 -11.45 -10.29 1.77
CA VAL A 61 -10.31 -9.36 1.57
C VAL A 61 -10.60 -8.10 2.36
N ASP A 62 -9.82 -7.82 3.40
CA ASP A 62 -9.85 -6.50 4.05
C ASP A 62 -8.75 -5.62 3.44
N VAL A 63 -9.03 -4.33 3.29
CA VAL A 63 -8.05 -3.36 2.78
C VAL A 63 -7.85 -2.29 3.84
N VAL A 64 -6.61 -2.20 4.32
CA VAL A 64 -6.19 -1.20 5.30
C VAL A 64 -5.21 -0.24 4.65
N VAL A 65 -5.37 1.05 4.89
CA VAL A 65 -4.48 2.09 4.37
C VAL A 65 -3.46 2.49 5.44
N VAL A 66 -2.19 2.54 5.07
CA VAL A 66 -1.07 3.01 5.91
C VAL A 66 -0.42 4.22 5.25
N ASP A 67 -0.18 5.28 6.03
CA ASP A 67 0.53 6.46 5.57
C ASP A 67 2.05 6.30 5.72
N ASN A 68 2.78 6.42 4.61
CA ASN A 68 4.24 6.36 4.51
C ASN A 68 4.87 7.74 4.24
N SER A 69 4.11 8.81 4.45
CA SER A 69 4.62 10.19 4.34
C SER A 69 5.66 10.52 5.42
N GLY A 70 5.51 9.91 6.60
CA GLY A 70 6.43 9.98 7.72
C GLY A 70 7.69 9.14 7.53
N ASP A 71 8.35 8.82 8.64
CA ASP A 71 9.51 7.94 8.65
C ASP A 71 9.15 6.45 8.70
N GLU A 72 10.19 5.61 8.67
CA GLU A 72 10.06 4.16 8.70
C GLU A 72 9.38 3.68 10.00
N THR A 73 9.71 4.29 11.14
CA THR A 73 9.16 3.91 12.46
C THR A 73 7.67 4.22 12.53
N GLU A 74 7.25 5.38 12.04
CA GLU A 74 5.83 5.76 11.97
C GLU A 74 5.03 4.84 11.05
N THR A 75 5.64 4.37 9.96
CA THR A 75 5.01 3.41 9.04
C THR A 75 4.84 2.04 9.70
N PHE A 76 5.89 1.52 10.34
CA PHE A 76 5.82 0.23 11.02
C PHE A 76 4.86 0.25 12.21
N ALA A 77 4.79 1.35 12.97
CA ALA A 77 3.84 1.48 14.06
C ALA A 77 2.38 1.39 13.58
N GLN A 78 2.07 1.91 12.38
CA GLN A 78 0.74 1.75 11.78
C GLN A 78 0.47 0.31 11.34
N VAL A 79 1.46 -0.38 10.77
CA VAL A 79 1.32 -1.81 10.42
C VAL A 79 1.12 -2.65 11.69
N ASP A 80 1.88 -2.40 12.74
CA ASP A 80 1.75 -3.09 14.02
C ASP A 80 0.38 -2.85 14.65
N ALA A 81 -0.20 -1.65 14.50
CA ALA A 81 -1.56 -1.37 14.96
C ALA A 81 -2.65 -2.18 14.21
N VAL A 82 -2.34 -2.72 13.03
CA VAL A 82 -3.26 -3.52 12.21
C VAL A 82 -3.12 -5.02 12.49
N PHE A 83 -1.91 -5.50 12.79
CA PHE A 83 -1.60 -6.93 12.91
C PHE A 83 -1.15 -7.38 14.32
N GLY A 84 -0.92 -6.46 15.24
CA GLY A 84 -0.41 -6.70 16.60
C GLY A 84 -1.47 -7.02 17.64
#